data_AF-A0A814A0V4-F1
#
_entry.id   AF-A0A814A0V4-F1
#
_cell.length_a   1.000
_cell.length_b   1.000
_cell.length_c   1.000
_cell.angle_alpha   90.00
_cell.angle_beta   90.00
_cell.angle_gamma   90.00
#
_symmetry.space_group_name_H-M   'P 1'
#
loop_
_entity.id
_entity.type
_entity.pdbx_description
1 polymer ?
#
loop_
_entity_poly.entity_id
_entity_poly.type
_entity_poly.pdbx_seq_one_letter_code
_entity_poly.pdbx_strand_id
1 'polypeptide(L)'
;MNNPTYITETYSGKGQALQLKPSTKQHVVIQSPPNLNLSYSSFTFEVWIYGKSFSLTSDNAILGQCQTPGVGNNSCLHLVVRKGLTYLGFFFDDVSGSTLLKVNEWYHLAFVFNNTKREQIVYVNGIPDGYRTSERPYMGEGGKITIGVSEIRPTNNVDFFDGYLDQLSYVSRAKRSSVKRVFKIQFTGGY
;
A
#
# COMPACT_ATOMS: atom_id res chain seq x y z
N MET A 1 18.07 -13.61 -5.50
CA MET A 1 17.35 -13.00 -6.64
C MET A 1 16.24 -12.13 -6.10
N ASN A 2 16.14 -10.88 -6.55
CA ASN A 2 15.18 -9.88 -6.04
C ASN A 2 13.83 -9.93 -6.77
N ASN A 3 13.61 -10.94 -7.63
CA ASN A 3 12.36 -11.08 -8.36
C ASN A 3 11.29 -11.64 -7.42
N PRO A 4 10.17 -10.92 -7.23
CA PRO A 4 9.01 -11.48 -6.54
C PRO A 4 8.54 -12.76 -7.22
N THR A 5 8.00 -13.67 -6.42
CA THR A 5 7.52 -14.98 -6.88
C THR A 5 6.02 -15.08 -6.65
N TYR A 6 5.34 -15.93 -7.40
CA TYR A 6 3.91 -16.16 -7.23
C TYR A 6 3.65 -17.48 -6.51
N ILE A 7 2.63 -17.52 -5.65
CA ILE A 7 2.19 -18.71 -4.92
C ILE A 7 0.73 -19.02 -5.21
N THR A 8 0.31 -20.27 -5.08
CA THR A 8 -1.08 -20.71 -5.34
C THR A 8 -2.00 -20.58 -4.11
N GLU A 9 -1.44 -20.42 -2.91
CA GLU A 9 -2.18 -20.16 -1.67
C GLU A 9 -2.70 -18.72 -1.64
N THR A 10 -3.79 -18.47 -2.37
CA THR A 10 -4.47 -17.18 -2.46
C THR A 10 -5.56 -17.04 -1.40
N TYR A 11 -6.03 -15.84 -1.11
CA TYR A 11 -7.16 -15.65 -0.18
C TYR A 11 -8.42 -16.40 -0.65
N SER A 12 -8.57 -16.56 -1.98
CA SER A 12 -9.74 -17.18 -2.61
C SER A 12 -9.59 -18.67 -2.91
N GLY A 13 -8.41 -19.26 -2.66
CA GLY A 13 -8.07 -20.62 -3.07
C GLY A 13 -7.96 -20.82 -4.59
N LYS A 14 -7.94 -19.73 -5.38
CA LYS A 14 -7.83 -19.74 -6.84
C LYS A 14 -6.88 -18.64 -7.33
N GLY A 15 -6.07 -18.96 -8.34
CA GLY A 15 -5.14 -18.01 -8.95
C GLY A 15 -3.79 -17.97 -8.24
N GLN A 16 -3.16 -16.80 -8.22
CA GLN A 16 -1.83 -16.60 -7.67
C GLN A 16 -1.74 -15.32 -6.83
N ALA A 17 -1.04 -15.40 -5.70
CA ALA A 17 -0.70 -14.25 -4.86
C ALA A 17 0.80 -13.93 -4.99
N LEU A 18 1.14 -12.64 -4.91
CA LEU A 18 2.51 -12.15 -4.96
C LEU A 18 3.21 -12.42 -3.62
N GLN A 19 4.24 -13.25 -3.62
CA GLN A 19 5.13 -13.47 -2.48
C GLN A 19 6.30 -12.46 -2.49
N LEU A 20 6.50 -11.84 -1.34
CA LEU A 20 7.54 -10.87 -1.07
C LEU A 20 8.33 -11.27 0.18
N LYS A 21 9.66 -11.22 0.08
CA LYS A 21 10.59 -11.53 1.15
C LYS A 21 11.54 -10.35 1.39
N PRO A 22 11.61 -9.82 2.62
CA PRO A 22 12.50 -8.69 2.93
C PRO A 22 13.98 -9.09 2.87
N SER A 23 14.32 -10.34 3.21
CA SER A 23 15.71 -10.86 3.20
C SER A 23 16.36 -10.81 1.81
N THR A 24 15.55 -10.82 0.75
CA THR A 24 16.00 -10.67 -0.64
C THR A 24 15.47 -9.39 -1.28
N LYS A 25 14.99 -8.42 -0.49
CA LYS A 25 14.52 -7.10 -0.94
C LYS A 25 13.51 -7.19 -2.10
N GLN A 26 12.66 -8.20 -2.10
CA GLN A 26 11.69 -8.44 -3.18
C GLN A 26 10.61 -7.36 -3.15
N HIS A 27 10.36 -6.77 -4.32
CA HIS A 27 9.32 -5.77 -4.53
C HIS A 27 8.99 -5.68 -6.03
N VAL A 28 7.84 -5.10 -6.35
CA VAL A 28 7.47 -4.75 -7.73
C VAL A 28 7.57 -3.24 -7.89
N VAL A 29 8.07 -2.81 -9.05
CA VAL A 29 8.05 -1.40 -9.46
C VAL A 29 7.17 -1.28 -10.69
N ILE A 30 6.18 -0.40 -10.64
CA ILE A 30 5.41 -0.03 -11.83
C ILE A 30 6.18 1.11 -12.51
N GLN A 31 6.93 0.77 -13.56
CA GLN A 31 7.90 1.66 -14.22
C GLN A 31 7.34 2.41 -15.44
N SER A 32 6.10 2.16 -15.87
CA SER A 32 5.60 2.71 -17.14
C SER A 32 5.36 4.22 -17.06
N PRO A 33 6.06 5.06 -17.84
CA PRO A 33 5.72 6.47 -17.98
C PRO A 33 4.43 6.66 -18.81
N PRO A 34 3.60 7.66 -18.49
CA PRO A 34 3.68 8.47 -17.27
C PRO A 34 3.33 7.62 -16.04
N ASN A 35 4.09 7.76 -14.96
CA ASN A 35 3.75 7.16 -13.67
C ASN A 35 2.32 7.58 -13.29
N LEU A 36 1.60 6.71 -12.57
CA LEU A 36 0.27 7.03 -12.07
C LEU A 36 0.34 8.31 -11.22
N ASN A 37 -0.21 9.41 -11.72
CA ASN A 37 -0.24 10.68 -11.01
C ASN A 37 -1.39 10.68 -10.01
N LEU A 38 -1.06 10.71 -8.72
CA LEU A 38 -2.03 10.79 -7.62
C LEU A 38 -2.14 12.20 -7.02
N SER A 39 -1.30 13.14 -7.48
CA SER A 39 -1.24 14.51 -6.96
C SER A 39 -2.60 15.20 -7.07
N TYR A 40 -3.03 15.86 -5.98
CA TYR A 40 -4.31 16.57 -5.86
C TYR A 40 -5.53 15.77 -6.35
N SER A 41 -5.47 14.44 -6.25
CA SER A 41 -6.48 13.53 -6.79
C SER A 41 -7.09 12.67 -5.70
N SER A 42 -8.36 12.30 -5.87
CA SER A 42 -8.98 11.30 -5.00
C SER A 42 -8.61 9.90 -5.48
N PHE A 43 -8.38 8.98 -4.56
CA PHE A 43 -8.05 7.61 -4.91
C PHE A 43 -8.57 6.59 -3.89
N THR A 44 -8.58 5.34 -4.32
CA THR A 44 -8.76 4.18 -3.44
C THR A 44 -7.85 3.06 -3.91
N PHE A 45 -7.05 2.54 -2.99
CA PHE A 45 -6.33 1.27 -3.15
C PHE A 45 -7.00 0.19 -2.32
N GLU A 46 -7.14 -1.01 -2.87
CA GLU A 46 -7.65 -2.18 -2.16
C GLU A 46 -6.74 -3.37 -2.41
N VAL A 47 -6.51 -4.19 -1.38
CA VAL A 47 -5.57 -5.31 -1.45
C VAL A 47 -5.87 -6.33 -0.35
N TRP A 48 -5.73 -7.62 -0.68
CA TRP A 48 -5.63 -8.67 0.33
C TRP A 48 -4.19 -8.83 0.75
N ILE A 49 -3.94 -8.83 2.06
CA ILE A 49 -2.61 -9.06 2.62
C ILE A 49 -2.61 -10.28 3.52
N TYR A 50 -1.48 -10.98 3.53
CA TYR A 50 -1.14 -12.02 4.49
C TYR A 50 0.28 -11.76 4.98
N GLY A 51 0.42 -11.19 6.17
CA GLY A 51 1.73 -10.91 6.77
C GLY A 51 2.30 -12.16 7.41
N LYS A 52 3.51 -12.59 7.03
CA LYS A 52 4.25 -13.65 7.74
C LYS A 52 4.97 -13.14 8.97
N SER A 53 5.39 -11.89 8.92
CA SER A 53 5.89 -11.13 10.04
C SER A 53 5.46 -9.67 9.91
N PHE A 54 5.34 -8.99 11.06
CA PHE A 54 5.22 -7.54 11.11
C PHE A 54 6.32 -7.00 12.01
N SER A 55 7.21 -6.18 11.44
CA SER A 55 8.23 -5.47 12.21
C SER A 55 7.59 -4.59 13.29
N LEU A 56 8.19 -4.61 14.48
CA LEU A 56 7.80 -3.76 15.61
C LEU A 56 8.58 -2.45 15.67
N THR A 57 9.67 -2.36 14.91
CA THR A 57 10.61 -1.22 14.91
C THR A 57 10.64 -0.47 13.59
N SER A 58 10.01 -1.01 12.54
CA SER A 58 9.95 -0.43 11.20
C SER A 58 8.57 -0.61 10.58
N ASP A 59 8.36 -0.03 9.40
CA ASP A 59 7.11 -0.21 8.68
C ASP A 59 7.18 -1.51 7.85
N ASN A 60 6.01 -2.05 7.50
CA ASN A 60 5.86 -3.20 6.61
C ASN A 60 5.09 -2.71 5.39
N ALA A 61 5.79 -2.49 4.28
CA ALA A 61 5.29 -1.65 3.20
C ALA A 61 4.44 -2.39 2.18
N ILE A 62 3.19 -1.98 2.01
CA ILE A 62 2.30 -2.57 1.00
C ILE A 62 2.49 -1.85 -0.34
N LEU A 63 2.40 -0.52 -0.33
CA LEU A 63 2.57 0.32 -1.51
C LEU A 63 3.21 1.66 -1.14
N GLY A 64 4.05 2.19 -2.03
CA GLY A 64 4.66 3.51 -1.89
C GLY A 64 4.66 4.32 -3.18
N GLN A 65 4.68 5.65 -3.03
CA GLN A 65 5.02 6.60 -4.09
C GLN A 65 5.65 7.83 -3.44
N CYS A 66 6.89 8.15 -3.79
CA CYS A 66 7.59 9.27 -3.18
C CYS A 66 8.31 10.10 -4.22
N GLN A 67 8.01 11.41 -4.26
CA GLN A 67 8.66 12.35 -5.16
C GLN A 67 10.14 12.48 -4.82
N THR A 68 10.47 12.62 -3.54
CA THR A 68 11.86 12.71 -3.07
C THR A 68 11.96 12.09 -1.66
N PRO A 69 12.63 10.93 -1.51
CA PRO A 69 12.78 10.28 -0.21
C PRO A 69 13.34 11.19 0.87
N GLY A 70 12.68 11.23 2.03
CA GLY A 70 13.09 12.01 3.20
C GLY A 70 12.83 13.51 3.10
N VAL A 71 12.20 14.01 2.03
CA VAL A 71 12.00 15.44 1.78
C VAL A 71 10.54 15.71 1.41
N GLY A 72 10.00 16.81 1.95
CA GLY A 72 8.68 17.32 1.57
C GLY A 72 7.53 16.58 2.27
N ASN A 73 6.91 17.25 3.24
CA ASN A 73 5.64 16.78 3.78
C ASN A 73 4.62 16.68 2.65
N ASN A 74 3.72 15.71 2.77
CA ASN A 74 2.62 15.48 1.81
C ASN A 74 3.05 15.05 0.39
N SER A 75 4.34 14.77 0.15
CA SER A 75 4.87 14.41 -1.18
C SER A 75 5.23 12.92 -1.31
N CYS A 76 5.06 12.15 -0.24
CA CYS A 76 5.39 10.72 -0.21
C CYS A 76 4.27 9.88 0.41
N LEU A 77 3.56 9.15 -0.44
CA LEU A 77 2.51 8.21 -0.09
C LEU A 77 3.14 6.92 0.43
N HIS A 78 2.67 6.46 1.59
CA HIS A 78 2.96 5.14 2.12
C HIS A 78 1.69 4.46 2.63
N LEU A 79 1.42 3.27 2.12
CA LEU A 79 0.41 2.34 2.62
C LEU A 79 1.16 1.22 3.33
N VAL A 80 1.06 1.16 4.66
CA VAL A 80 1.93 0.28 5.46
C VAL A 80 1.19 -0.36 6.61
N VAL A 81 1.78 -1.41 7.18
CA VAL A 81 1.48 -1.88 8.53
C VAL A 81 2.64 -1.48 9.44
N ARG A 82 2.37 -0.72 10.51
CA ARG A 82 3.35 -0.24 11.49
C ARG A 82 2.92 -0.72 12.87
N LYS A 83 3.75 -1.53 13.53
CA LYS A 83 3.42 -2.16 14.83
C LYS A 83 2.07 -2.89 14.81
N GLY A 84 1.75 -3.55 13.70
CA GLY A 84 0.50 -4.29 13.50
C GLY A 84 -0.73 -3.44 13.16
N LEU A 85 -0.63 -2.10 13.14
CA LEU A 85 -1.73 -1.22 12.72
C LEU A 85 -1.53 -0.75 11.28
N THR A 86 -2.61 -0.60 10.52
CA THR A 86 -2.57 -0.10 9.15
C THR A 86 -2.45 1.42 9.10
N TYR A 87 -1.67 1.94 8.15
CA TYR A 87 -1.52 3.38 7.94
C TYR A 87 -1.68 3.74 6.46
N LEU A 88 -2.40 4.83 6.21
CA LEU A 88 -2.27 5.62 4.99
C LEU A 88 -1.64 6.94 5.39
N GLY A 89 -0.54 7.32 4.74
CA GLY A 89 0.15 8.57 5.06
C GLY A 89 0.80 9.22 3.87
N PHE A 90 0.99 10.54 3.98
CA PHE A 90 1.63 11.37 2.96
C PHE A 90 3.00 11.91 3.42
N PHE A 91 3.66 11.24 4.37
CA PHE A 91 4.83 11.71 5.09
C PHE A 91 4.47 12.78 6.15
N PHE A 92 4.47 12.36 7.42
CA PHE A 92 4.01 13.11 8.61
C PHE A 92 2.52 13.52 8.64
N ASP A 93 1.75 13.17 7.62
CA ASP A 93 0.30 13.44 7.54
C ASP A 93 -0.46 12.12 7.36
N ASP A 94 -0.51 11.36 8.45
CA ASP A 94 -0.94 9.95 8.47
C ASP A 94 -2.30 9.77 9.15
N VAL A 95 -3.05 8.76 8.72
CA VAL A 95 -4.16 8.16 9.46
C VAL A 95 -3.79 6.72 9.82
N SER A 96 -4.08 6.30 11.05
CA SER A 96 -3.94 4.91 11.49
C SER A 96 -5.30 4.23 11.61
N GLY A 97 -5.32 2.94 11.32
CA GLY A 97 -6.36 2.03 11.79
C GLY A 97 -6.26 1.77 13.29
N SER A 98 -7.24 1.03 13.81
CA SER A 98 -7.35 0.63 15.22
C SER A 98 -7.24 -0.88 15.43
N THR A 99 -7.45 -1.67 14.36
CA THR A 99 -7.39 -3.13 14.42
C THR A 99 -5.94 -3.60 14.36
N LEU A 100 -5.51 -4.30 15.42
CA LEU A 100 -4.20 -4.95 15.46
C LEU A 100 -4.22 -6.21 14.58
N LEU A 101 -3.55 -6.14 13.43
CA LEU A 101 -3.43 -7.25 12.49
C LEU A 101 -2.53 -8.33 13.06
N LYS A 102 -2.97 -9.58 12.95
CA LYS A 102 -2.17 -10.76 13.30
C LYS A 102 -1.42 -11.28 12.09
N VAL A 103 -0.27 -11.89 12.35
CA VAL A 103 0.45 -12.64 11.32
C VAL A 103 -0.32 -13.90 10.95
N ASN A 104 -0.03 -14.42 9.77
CA ASN A 104 -0.58 -15.67 9.25
C ASN A 104 -2.12 -15.67 9.04
N GLU A 105 -2.70 -14.49 8.86
CA GLU A 105 -4.12 -14.30 8.58
C GLU A 105 -4.32 -13.40 7.36
N TRP A 106 -5.37 -13.67 6.57
CA TRP A 106 -5.75 -12.84 5.44
C TRP A 106 -6.61 -11.67 5.90
N TYR A 107 -6.22 -10.46 5.50
CA TYR A 107 -7.00 -9.23 5.70
C TYR A 107 -7.24 -8.53 4.38
N HIS A 108 -8.47 -8.07 4.16
CA HIS A 108 -8.75 -7.13 3.07
C HIS A 108 -8.58 -5.70 3.59
N LEU A 109 -7.66 -4.96 2.99
CA LEU A 109 -7.41 -3.57 3.33
C LEU A 109 -7.90 -2.65 2.22
N ALA A 110 -8.47 -1.52 2.60
CA ALA A 110 -8.70 -0.42 1.68
C ALA A 110 -8.19 0.89 2.25
N PHE A 111 -7.53 1.67 1.39
CA PHE A 111 -6.95 2.95 1.71
C PHE A 111 -7.57 3.99 0.80
N VAL A 112 -8.35 4.91 1.36
CA VAL A 112 -9.17 5.88 0.63
C VAL A 112 -8.68 7.28 0.94
N PHE A 113 -8.50 8.08 -0.11
CA PHE A 113 -8.29 9.52 0.01
C PHE A 113 -9.30 10.28 -0.85
N ASN A 114 -10.04 11.20 -0.23
CA ASN A 114 -10.91 12.16 -0.89
C ASN A 114 -10.26 13.54 -0.88
N ASN A 115 -9.75 13.98 -2.04
CA ASN A 115 -9.03 15.24 -2.15
C ASN A 115 -9.91 16.47 -1.85
N THR A 116 -11.17 16.47 -2.29
CA THR A 116 -12.10 17.59 -2.10
C THR A 116 -12.32 17.88 -0.61
N LYS A 117 -12.38 16.84 0.22
CA LYS A 117 -12.60 16.95 1.67
C LYS A 117 -11.32 16.77 2.49
N ARG A 118 -10.20 16.44 1.87
CA ARG A 118 -8.96 15.96 2.51
C ARG A 118 -9.21 14.78 3.47
N GLU A 119 -10.16 13.91 3.14
CA GLU A 119 -10.56 12.81 4.02
C GLU A 119 -9.69 11.59 3.72
N GLN A 120 -8.98 11.11 4.74
CA GLN A 120 -8.23 9.86 4.74
C GLN A 120 -9.03 8.81 5.49
N ILE A 121 -9.22 7.63 4.90
CA ILE A 121 -9.92 6.50 5.55
C ILE A 121 -9.16 5.21 5.31
N VAL A 122 -9.02 4.40 6.35
CA VAL A 122 -8.55 3.02 6.28
C VAL A 122 -9.70 2.09 6.63
N TYR A 123 -9.86 1.03 5.85
CA TYR A 123 -10.80 -0.05 6.11
C TYR A 123 -10.05 -1.35 6.32
N VAL A 124 -10.51 -2.14 7.30
CA VAL A 124 -10.08 -3.51 7.53
C VAL A 124 -11.30 -4.42 7.36
N ASN A 125 -11.20 -5.41 6.48
CA ASN A 125 -12.25 -6.39 6.18
C ASN A 125 -13.61 -5.79 5.80
N GLY A 126 -13.62 -4.61 5.17
CA GLY A 126 -14.86 -3.95 4.77
C GLY A 126 -15.34 -2.87 5.73
N ILE A 127 -14.78 -2.81 6.94
CA ILE A 127 -15.24 -1.96 8.04
C ILE A 127 -14.28 -0.77 8.18
N PRO A 128 -14.76 0.49 8.28
CA PRO A 128 -13.91 1.63 8.60
C PRO A 128 -13.17 1.38 9.91
N ASP A 129 -11.85 1.50 9.88
CA ASP A 129 -10.97 1.21 11.01
C ASP A 129 -10.15 2.44 11.45
N GLY A 130 -10.04 3.44 10.57
CA GLY A 130 -9.41 4.72 10.87
C GLY A 130 -9.88 5.81 9.92
N TYR A 131 -10.08 7.03 10.40
CA TYR A 131 -10.47 8.17 9.57
C TYR A 131 -9.89 9.47 10.14
N ARG A 132 -9.49 10.39 9.26
CA ARG A 132 -8.94 11.70 9.63
C ARG A 132 -9.09 12.69 8.47
N THR A 133 -9.09 13.99 8.77
CA THR A 133 -8.85 15.03 7.78
C THR A 133 -7.36 15.34 7.71
N SER A 134 -6.74 15.16 6.55
CA SER A 134 -5.32 15.48 6.34
C SER A 134 -5.07 16.99 6.35
N GLU A 135 -3.87 17.38 6.74
CA GLU A 135 -3.45 18.79 6.78
C GLU A 135 -3.41 19.38 5.37
N ARG A 136 -2.89 18.61 4.43
CA ARG A 136 -2.77 18.98 3.01
C ARG A 136 -3.19 17.81 2.12
N PRO A 137 -3.54 18.07 0.85
CA PRO A 137 -3.68 16.99 -0.12
C PRO A 137 -2.36 16.26 -0.34
N TYR A 138 -2.41 15.06 -0.93
CA TYR A 138 -1.19 14.47 -1.50
C TYR A 138 -0.71 15.33 -2.67
N MET A 139 0.54 15.77 -2.63
CA MET A 139 1.13 16.72 -3.57
C MET A 139 2.28 16.10 -4.38
N GLY A 140 2.56 14.79 -4.23
CA GLY A 140 3.63 14.14 -4.96
C GLY A 140 3.31 14.04 -6.45
N GLU A 141 4.05 14.77 -7.28
CA GLU A 141 3.86 14.82 -8.74
C GLU A 141 4.74 13.81 -9.49
N GLY A 142 5.66 13.17 -8.78
CA GLY A 142 6.63 12.22 -9.34
C GLY A 142 6.84 11.00 -8.45
N GLY A 143 7.81 10.18 -8.86
CA GLY A 143 8.12 8.92 -8.18
C GLY A 143 7.40 7.72 -8.80
N LYS A 144 8.13 6.60 -8.81
CA LYS A 144 7.61 5.29 -9.23
C LYS A 144 6.61 4.78 -8.18
N ILE A 145 5.57 4.05 -8.63
CA ILE A 145 4.77 3.27 -7.69
C ILE A 145 5.54 2.00 -7.36
N THR A 146 5.70 1.73 -6.07
CA THR A 146 6.31 0.51 -5.55
C THR A 146 5.28 -0.34 -4.83
N ILE A 147 5.39 -1.66 -4.95
CA ILE A 147 4.57 -2.64 -4.22
C ILE A 147 5.52 -3.53 -3.43
N GLY A 148 5.26 -3.69 -2.14
CA GLY A 148 6.12 -4.45 -1.24
C GLY A 148 7.30 -3.68 -0.65
N VAL A 149 7.44 -2.40 -0.99
CA VAL A 149 8.50 -1.53 -0.48
C VAL A 149 8.01 -0.09 -0.36
N SER A 150 8.43 0.61 0.69
CA SER A 150 8.20 2.04 0.90
C SER A 150 9.55 2.75 0.95
N GLU A 151 9.81 3.61 -0.04
CA GLU A 151 11.05 4.37 -0.19
C GLU A 151 10.87 5.82 0.30
N ILE A 152 10.02 6.04 1.31
CA ILE A 152 9.78 7.40 1.84
C ILE A 152 10.96 7.96 2.66
N ARG A 153 11.89 7.09 3.07
CA ARG A 153 13.09 7.44 3.83
C ARG A 153 14.34 7.41 2.92
N PRO A 154 15.42 8.13 3.27
CA PRO A 154 16.69 8.08 2.54
C PRO A 154 17.23 6.66 2.35
N THR A 155 18.12 6.51 1.36
CA THR A 155 18.66 5.23 0.87
C THR A 155 19.51 4.50 1.92
N ASN A 156 18.85 3.77 2.82
CA ASN A 156 19.39 2.80 3.78
C ASN A 156 18.30 2.28 4.73
N ASN A 157 17.22 3.04 4.92
CA ASN A 157 16.10 2.70 5.80
C ASN A 157 14.83 2.39 5.00
N VAL A 158 14.88 1.33 4.19
CA VAL A 158 13.76 0.96 3.32
C VAL A 158 12.93 -0.12 3.98
N ASP A 159 11.62 0.12 4.07
CA ASP A 159 10.66 -0.78 4.69
C ASP A 159 10.13 -1.77 3.64
N PHE A 160 10.29 -3.07 3.87
CA PHE A 160 9.84 -4.15 2.97
C PHE A 160 8.69 -4.95 3.58
N PHE A 161 7.82 -5.50 2.75
CA PHE A 161 6.79 -6.45 3.19
C PHE A 161 7.34 -7.87 3.31
N ASP A 162 6.89 -8.61 4.32
CA ASP A 162 7.09 -10.05 4.45
C ASP A 162 5.77 -10.79 4.38
N GLY A 163 5.50 -11.45 3.25
CA GLY A 163 4.30 -12.25 3.09
C GLY A 163 3.71 -12.20 1.69
N TYR A 164 2.39 -12.19 1.62
CA TYR A 164 1.63 -12.29 0.37
C TYR A 164 0.72 -11.10 0.15
N LEU A 165 0.66 -10.63 -1.09
CA LEU A 165 -0.31 -9.65 -1.57
C LEU A 165 -1.16 -10.28 -2.68
N ASP A 166 -2.47 -10.09 -2.62
CA ASP A 166 -3.40 -10.62 -3.62
C ASP A 166 -4.45 -9.56 -3.99
N GLN A 167 -4.86 -9.57 -5.26
CA GLN A 167 -5.85 -8.66 -5.86
C GLN A 167 -5.65 -7.17 -5.49
N LEU A 168 -4.42 -6.69 -5.55
CA LEU A 168 -4.16 -5.25 -5.48
C LEU A 168 -4.92 -4.55 -6.61
N SER A 169 -5.69 -3.52 -6.26
CA SER A 169 -6.45 -2.72 -7.19
C SER A 169 -6.39 -1.23 -6.87
N TYR A 170 -6.62 -0.43 -7.90
CA TYR A 170 -6.65 1.02 -7.83
C TYR A 170 -7.93 1.55 -8.48
N VAL A 171 -8.51 2.59 -7.87
CA VAL A 171 -9.59 3.37 -8.45
C VAL A 171 -9.31 4.85 -8.26
N SER A 172 -9.47 5.64 -9.32
CA SER A 172 -9.25 7.10 -9.37
C SER A 172 -10.35 7.94 -8.69
N ARG A 173 -11.01 7.38 -7.67
CA ARG A 173 -12.00 8.10 -6.86
C ARG A 173 -12.00 7.58 -5.43
N ALA A 174 -12.48 8.39 -4.49
CA ALA A 174 -12.74 7.96 -3.13
C ALA A 174 -13.97 7.04 -3.08
N LYS A 175 -13.81 5.79 -2.63
CA LYS A 175 -14.93 4.89 -2.34
C LYS A 175 -15.49 5.16 -0.94
N ARG A 176 -16.82 5.15 -0.80
CA ARG A 176 -17.52 5.29 0.50
C ARG A 176 -17.67 3.99 1.28
N SER A 177 -17.20 2.89 0.69
CA SER A 177 -17.23 1.55 1.25
C SER A 177 -16.19 0.72 0.50
N SER A 178 -15.40 -0.09 1.20
CA SER A 178 -14.61 -1.14 0.57
C SER A 178 -15.47 -2.38 0.44
N VAL A 179 -16.08 -2.56 -0.74
CA VAL A 179 -16.75 -3.82 -1.07
C VAL A 179 -15.66 -4.76 -1.57
N LYS A 180 -15.67 -6.03 -1.14
CA LYS A 180 -14.80 -7.12 -1.64
C LYS A 180 -14.96 -7.32 -3.15
N ARG A 181 -14.55 -6.36 -3.98
CA ARG A 181 -14.75 -6.35 -5.42
C ARG A 181 -13.41 -6.66 -6.08
N VAL A 182 -13.38 -7.81 -6.73
CA VAL A 182 -12.26 -8.30 -7.53
C VAL A 182 -11.98 -7.32 -8.67
N PHE A 183 -10.87 -6.61 -8.60
CA PHE A 183 -10.29 -5.94 -9.77
C PHE A 183 -8.92 -6.57 -10.00
N LYS A 184 -8.76 -7.25 -11.13
CA LYS A 184 -7.47 -7.84 -11.54
C LYS A 184 -6.62 -6.75 -12.18
N ILE A 185 -5.51 -6.37 -11.54
CA ILE A 185 -4.39 -5.76 -12.27
C ILE A 185 -3.60 -6.92 -12.88
N GLN A 186 -3.66 -7.10 -14.20
CA GLN A 186 -2.78 -8.02 -14.90
C GLN A 186 -1.41 -7.37 -15.02
N PHE A 187 -0.42 -7.90 -14.29
CA PHE A 187 0.98 -7.62 -14.57
C PHE A 187 1.40 -8.49 -15.75
N THR A 188 1.56 -7.90 -16.93
CA THR A 188 2.20 -8.58 -18.06
C THR A 188 3.71 -8.59 -17.81
N GLY A 189 4.24 -9.73 -17.38
CA GLY A 189 5.68 -9.98 -17.38
C GLY A 189 6.16 -10.13 -18.82
N GLY A 190 7.07 -9.25 -19.26
CA GLY A 190 7.82 -9.46 -20.50
C GLY A 190 8.81 -10.61 -20.31
N TYR A 191 8.87 -11.49 -21.30
CA TYR A 191 9.82 -12.60 -21.42
C TYR A 191 11.27 -12.13 -21.45
#